data_AF-A0A926TYG4-F1
#
_entry.id   AF-A0A926TYG4-F1
#
_cell.length_a   1.000
_cell.length_b   1.000
_cell.length_c   1.000
_cell.angle_alpha   90.00
_cell.angle_beta   90.00
_cell.angle_gamma   90.00
#
_symmetry.space_group_name_H-M   'P 1'
#
loop_
_entity.id
_entity.type
_entity.pdbx_description
1 polymer ?
#
loop_
_entity_poly.entity_id
_entity_poly.type
_entity_poly.pdbx_seq_one_letter_code
_entity_poly.pdbx_strand_id
1 'polypeptide(L)'
;MKLSFEKFLKGTFALLIILGIAIALLFKLLPIWPAIALRNIQETQVGALLNSTFFATLVVERSLEVLLTIWRGEGKSIWENELARYEPGTPAFQRVQDELNRYGHETKSIALRAGFVLGIVVSLVGFRILEPLIVLEAIDSNQRIAFQTLDIILTGLTISAGSNVFHDVISVFTDFLRATRGRIGNQSADSSPVSNPGVTAQYRPPFDP
;
A
#
# COMPACT_ATOMS: atom_id res chain seq x y z
N MET A 1 -20.61 2.77 -20.53
CA MET A 1 -19.54 1.76 -20.36
C MET A 1 -18.83 1.83 -18.98
N LYS A 2 -18.59 3.00 -18.38
CA LYS A 2 -17.96 3.14 -17.03
C LYS A 2 -18.70 2.44 -15.86
N LEU A 3 -20.03 2.37 -15.89
CA LEU A 3 -20.84 1.79 -14.80
C LEU A 3 -20.70 0.27 -14.63
N SER A 4 -20.30 -0.44 -15.70
CA SER A 4 -20.06 -1.90 -15.67
C SER A 4 -18.68 -2.22 -15.10
N PHE A 5 -17.69 -1.39 -15.40
CA PHE A 5 -16.30 -1.58 -14.96
C PHE A 5 -16.14 -1.42 -13.45
N GLU A 6 -16.77 -0.42 -12.82
CA GLU A 6 -16.75 -0.29 -11.36
C GLU A 6 -17.42 -1.47 -10.65
N LYS A 7 -18.55 -1.96 -11.17
CA LYS A 7 -19.27 -3.09 -10.57
C LYS A 7 -18.48 -4.39 -10.72
N PHE A 8 -17.83 -4.59 -11.87
CA PHE A 8 -16.90 -5.68 -12.10
C PHE A 8 -15.73 -5.61 -11.12
N LEU A 9 -15.08 -4.45 -11.00
CA LEU A 9 -13.94 -4.25 -10.11
C LEU A 9 -14.33 -4.52 -8.64
N LYS A 10 -15.44 -3.93 -8.16
CA LYS A 10 -15.97 -4.16 -6.80
C LYS A 10 -16.34 -5.63 -6.56
N GLY A 11 -16.92 -6.30 -7.56
CA GLY A 11 -17.25 -7.72 -7.50
C GLY A 11 -16.02 -8.62 -7.42
N THR A 12 -14.97 -8.32 -8.21
CA THR A 12 -13.69 -9.06 -8.16
C THR A 12 -12.99 -8.85 -6.82
N PHE A 13 -12.93 -7.63 -6.30
CA PHE A 13 -12.35 -7.35 -4.98
C PHE A 13 -13.13 -8.06 -3.86
N ALA A 14 -14.47 -8.02 -3.89
CA ALA A 14 -15.30 -8.73 -2.92
C ALA A 14 -15.06 -10.25 -2.99
N LEU A 15 -14.93 -10.81 -4.19
CA LEU A 15 -14.63 -12.23 -4.38
C LEU A 15 -13.23 -12.61 -3.87
N LEU A 16 -12.22 -11.78 -4.10
CA LEU A 16 -10.87 -11.98 -3.56
C LEU A 16 -10.84 -11.90 -2.03
N ILE A 17 -11.60 -10.98 -1.42
CA ILE A 17 -11.74 -10.88 0.03
C ILE A 17 -12.43 -12.13 0.60
N ILE A 18 -13.54 -12.56 -0.01
CA ILE A 18 -14.27 -13.77 0.40
C ILE A 18 -13.37 -15.00 0.25
N LEU A 19 -12.61 -15.09 -0.84
CA LEU A 19 -11.65 -16.17 -1.07
C LEU A 19 -10.53 -16.15 -0.02
N GLY A 20 -9.99 -14.97 0.29
CA GLY A 20 -8.98 -14.80 1.35
C GLY A 20 -9.50 -15.21 2.73
N ILE A 21 -10.74 -14.85 3.06
CA ILE A 21 -11.41 -15.26 4.30
C ILE A 21 -11.65 -16.77 4.30
N ALA A 22 -12.13 -17.35 3.19
CA ALA A 22 -12.37 -18.78 3.06
C ALA A 22 -11.06 -19.59 3.20
N ILE A 23 -9.96 -19.12 2.60
CA ILE A 23 -8.63 -19.71 2.75
C ILE A 23 -8.16 -19.59 4.20
N ALA A 24 -8.28 -18.43 4.83
CA ALA A 24 -7.91 -18.24 6.23
C ALA A 24 -8.72 -19.15 7.18
N LEU A 25 -10.02 -19.30 6.93
CA LEU A 25 -10.89 -20.22 7.67
C LEU A 25 -10.52 -21.69 7.41
N LEU A 26 -10.19 -22.05 6.18
CA LEU A 26 -9.74 -23.39 5.82
C LEU A 26 -8.45 -23.76 6.55
N PHE A 27 -7.45 -22.86 6.60
CA PHE A 27 -6.21 -23.03 7.36
C PHE A 27 -6.43 -23.02 8.88
N LYS A 28 -7.52 -22.43 9.37
CA LYS A 28 -7.93 -22.53 10.78
C LYS A 28 -8.63 -23.84 11.11
N LEU A 29 -9.42 -24.39 10.18
CA LEU A 29 -10.17 -25.64 10.35
C LEU A 29 -9.30 -26.88 10.13
N LEU A 30 -8.32 -26.80 9.24
CA LEU A 30 -7.31 -27.84 9.03
C LEU A 30 -6.06 -27.41 9.81
N PRO A 31 -5.71 -28.03 10.95
CA PRO A 31 -4.60 -27.62 11.80
C PRO A 31 -3.27 -28.08 11.17
N ILE A 32 -2.98 -27.58 9.97
CA ILE A 32 -1.79 -27.93 9.19
C ILE A 32 -0.59 -27.16 9.76
N TRP A 33 -0.78 -25.91 10.17
CA TRP A 33 0.29 -25.05 10.71
C TRP A 33 -0.14 -24.25 11.96
N PRO A 34 0.77 -24.05 12.93
CA PRO A 34 0.52 -23.17 14.07
C PRO A 34 0.44 -21.71 13.64
N ALA A 35 -0.23 -20.88 14.46
CA ALA A 35 -0.34 -19.44 14.21
C ALA A 35 1.05 -18.77 14.21
N ILE A 36 1.27 -17.88 13.24
CA ILE A 36 2.53 -17.13 13.14
C ILE A 36 2.55 -16.06 14.23
N ALA A 37 3.54 -16.12 15.11
CA ALA A 37 3.77 -15.08 16.12
C ALA A 37 4.44 -13.85 15.49
N LEU A 38 3.85 -12.69 15.72
CA LEU A 38 4.48 -11.41 15.39
C LEU A 38 5.57 -11.11 16.41
N ARG A 39 6.70 -10.60 15.92
CA ARG A 39 7.75 -10.08 16.79
C ARG A 39 7.18 -8.87 17.55
N ASN A 40 7.53 -8.75 18.84
CA ASN A 40 7.15 -7.58 19.62
C ASN A 40 7.99 -6.39 19.15
N ILE A 41 7.46 -5.64 18.19
CA ILE A 41 8.13 -4.51 17.54
C ILE A 41 7.58 -3.23 18.13
N GLN A 42 8.47 -2.39 18.65
CA GLN A 42 8.08 -1.05 19.10
C GLN A 42 7.63 -0.21 17.90
N GLU A 43 6.64 0.68 18.08
CA GLU A 43 6.10 1.49 16.98
C GLU A 43 7.19 2.25 16.19
N THR A 44 8.25 2.68 16.88
CA THR A 44 9.42 3.35 16.28
C THR A 44 10.23 2.46 15.33
N GLN A 45 10.27 1.15 15.59
CA GLN A 45 10.99 0.17 14.78
C GLN A 45 10.23 -0.18 13.50
N VAL A 46 8.89 -0.14 13.52
CA VAL A 46 8.07 -0.32 12.31
C VAL A 46 8.40 0.76 11.29
N GLY A 47 8.49 2.02 11.74
CA GLY A 47 8.88 3.14 10.88
C GLY A 47 10.27 2.95 10.26
N ALA A 48 11.24 2.45 11.03
CA ALA A 48 12.58 2.18 10.53
C ALA A 48 12.60 1.07 9.44
N LEU A 49 11.85 -0.02 9.64
CA LEU A 49 11.74 -1.11 8.68
C LEU A 49 11.04 -0.70 7.38
N LEU A 50 9.97 0.09 7.49
CA LEU A 50 9.28 0.66 6.33
C LEU A 50 10.20 1.64 5.59
N ASN A 51 10.94 2.49 6.31
CA ASN A 51 11.87 3.44 5.70
C ASN A 51 13.01 2.73 4.95
N SER A 52 13.59 1.66 5.51
CA SER A 52 14.65 0.92 4.82
C SER A 52 14.15 0.24 3.55
N THR A 53 12.93 -0.32 3.59
CA THR A 53 12.31 -0.95 2.42
C THR A 53 11.92 0.09 1.38
N PHE A 54 11.35 1.21 1.82
CA PHE A 54 11.00 2.33 0.95
C PHE A 54 12.23 2.91 0.25
N PHE A 55 13.33 3.08 0.98
CA PHE A 55 14.59 3.53 0.42
C PHE A 55 15.11 2.54 -0.63
N ALA A 56 15.07 1.23 -0.36
CA ALA A 56 15.45 0.21 -1.33
C ALA A 56 14.58 0.30 -2.59
N THR A 57 13.25 0.42 -2.44
CA THR A 57 12.32 0.61 -3.56
C THR A 57 12.65 1.86 -4.37
N LEU A 58 12.91 3.01 -3.73
CA LEU A 58 13.28 4.24 -4.42
C LEU A 58 14.57 4.11 -5.21
N VAL A 59 15.60 3.49 -4.64
CA VAL A 59 16.89 3.27 -5.31
C VAL A 59 16.68 2.39 -6.55
N VAL A 60 15.92 1.30 -6.41
CA VAL A 60 15.61 0.41 -7.53
C VAL A 60 14.78 1.10 -8.60
N GLU A 61 13.70 1.77 -8.21
CA GLU A 61 12.82 2.52 -9.09
C GLU A 61 13.62 3.54 -9.90
N ARG A 62 14.44 4.35 -9.22
CA ARG A 62 15.24 5.39 -9.87
C ARG A 62 16.32 4.81 -10.77
N SER A 63 16.99 3.74 -10.36
CA SER A 63 18.02 3.07 -11.17
C SER A 63 17.42 2.48 -12.43
N LEU A 64 16.26 1.83 -12.31
CA LEU A 64 15.56 1.23 -13.42
C LEU A 64 15.04 2.28 -14.41
N GLU A 65 14.50 3.39 -13.90
CA GLU A 65 14.04 4.51 -14.73
C GLU A 65 15.18 5.09 -15.59
N VAL A 66 16.36 5.30 -15.00
CA VAL A 66 17.53 5.82 -15.73
C VAL A 66 17.97 4.84 -16.82
N LEU A 67 18.10 3.55 -16.51
CA LEU A 67 18.48 2.53 -17.49
C LEU A 67 17.46 2.44 -18.64
N LEU A 68 16.17 2.44 -18.31
CA LEU A 68 15.11 2.37 -19.30
C LEU A 68 15.03 3.63 -20.15
N THR A 69 15.30 4.81 -19.57
CA THR A 69 15.29 6.07 -20.32
C THR A 69 16.42 6.11 -21.34
N ILE A 70 17.61 5.60 -20.99
CA ILE A 70 18.72 5.44 -21.94
C ILE A 70 18.32 4.47 -23.05
N TRP A 71 17.74 3.32 -22.70
CA TRP A 71 17.38 2.28 -23.66
C TRP A 71 16.23 2.67 -24.60
N ARG A 72 15.19 3.35 -24.08
CA ARG A 72 13.96 3.68 -24.83
C ARG A 72 13.93 5.09 -25.40
N GLY A 73 14.90 5.93 -25.04
CA GLY A 73 14.89 7.36 -25.37
C GLY A 73 14.82 7.62 -26.87
N GLU A 74 15.59 6.86 -27.66
CA GLU A 74 15.61 6.98 -29.11
C GLU A 74 14.25 6.65 -29.74
N GLY A 75 13.65 5.50 -29.39
CA GLY A 75 12.35 5.08 -29.91
C GLY A 75 11.22 6.06 -29.56
N LYS A 76 11.21 6.59 -28.34
CA LYS A 76 10.24 7.62 -27.93
C LYS A 76 10.37 8.88 -28.78
N SER A 77 11.60 9.34 -29.03
CA SER A 77 11.84 10.57 -29.80
C SER A 77 11.37 10.47 -31.25
N ILE A 78 11.47 9.28 -31.87
CA ILE A 78 10.99 9.04 -33.24
C ILE A 78 9.47 9.25 -33.32
N TRP A 79 8.73 8.66 -32.40
CA TRP A 79 7.27 8.79 -32.35
C TRP A 79 6.81 10.22 -32.02
N GLU A 80 7.51 10.91 -31.13
CA GLU A 80 7.22 12.33 -30.81
C GLU A 80 7.49 13.25 -32.02
N ASN A 81 8.58 13.01 -32.74
CA ASN A 81 8.91 13.76 -33.96
C ASN A 81 7.93 13.47 -35.10
N GLU A 82 7.45 12.23 -35.23
CA GLU A 82 6.43 11.87 -36.23
C GLU A 82 5.06 12.47 -35.87
N LEU A 83 4.69 12.47 -34.59
CA LEU A 83 3.44 13.07 -34.12
C LEU A 83 3.39 14.57 -34.41
N ALA A 84 4.52 15.27 -34.26
CA ALA A 84 4.65 16.70 -34.54
C ALA A 84 4.42 17.08 -36.02
N ARG A 85 4.36 16.11 -36.94
CA ARG A 85 4.10 16.35 -38.38
C ARG A 85 2.61 16.46 -38.72
N TYR A 86 1.73 16.09 -37.79
CA TYR A 86 0.28 16.05 -38.03
C TYR A 86 -0.44 17.06 -37.13
N GLU A 87 -1.48 17.69 -37.66
CA GLU A 87 -2.33 18.58 -36.85
C GLU A 87 -3.20 17.78 -35.87
N PRO A 88 -3.35 18.25 -34.62
CA PRO A 88 -4.23 17.64 -33.63
C PRO A 88 -5.66 17.47 -34.15
N GLY A 89 -6.26 16.31 -33.86
CA GLY A 89 -7.65 16.00 -34.26
C GLY A 89 -7.80 15.39 -35.66
N THR A 90 -6.74 15.27 -36.44
CA THR A 90 -6.77 14.52 -37.70
C THR A 90 -6.73 13.00 -37.45
N PRO A 91 -7.31 12.16 -38.34
CA PRO A 91 -7.18 10.70 -38.23
C PRO A 91 -5.72 10.21 -38.28
N ALA A 92 -4.82 10.96 -38.92
CA ALA A 92 -3.40 10.65 -38.95
C ALA A 92 -2.72 10.92 -37.59
N PHE A 93 -3.01 12.07 -36.96
CA PHE A 93 -2.55 12.38 -35.61
C PHE A 93 -2.98 11.32 -34.60
N GLN A 94 -4.26 10.91 -34.63
CA GLN A 94 -4.76 9.91 -33.69
C GLN A 94 -4.03 8.57 -33.84
N ARG A 95 -3.77 8.11 -35.07
CA ARG A 95 -3.02 6.87 -35.32
C ARG A 95 -1.62 6.91 -34.73
N VAL A 96 -0.88 8.00 -34.96
CA VAL A 96 0.49 8.14 -34.44
C VAL A 96 0.48 8.27 -32.91
N GLN A 97 -0.50 8.97 -32.34
CA GLN A 97 -0.68 9.07 -30.90
C GLN A 97 -0.97 7.70 -30.26
N ASP A 98 -1.80 6.87 -30.90
CA ASP A 98 -2.12 5.52 -30.43
C ASP A 98 -0.88 4.62 -30.49
N GLU A 99 -0.03 4.78 -31.51
CA GLU A 99 1.26 4.10 -31.64
C GLU A 99 2.26 4.52 -30.55
N LEU A 100 2.39 5.82 -30.28
CA LEU A 100 3.20 6.34 -29.18
C LEU A 100 2.71 5.81 -27.82
N ASN A 101 1.39 5.76 -27.62
CA ASN A 101 0.79 5.19 -26.42
C ASN A 101 1.10 3.70 -26.30
N ARG A 102 0.97 2.92 -27.39
CA ARG A 102 1.32 1.49 -27.42
C ARG A 102 2.77 1.27 -27.02
N TYR A 103 3.70 2.05 -27.60
CA TYR A 103 5.11 2.03 -27.21
C TYR A 103 5.31 2.36 -25.71
N GLY A 104 4.60 3.37 -25.20
CA GLY A 104 4.58 3.71 -23.78
C GLY A 104 4.10 2.55 -22.89
N HIS A 105 3.04 1.84 -23.29
CA HIS A 105 2.51 0.69 -22.56
C HIS A 105 3.48 -0.50 -22.57
N GLU A 106 4.11 -0.80 -23.70
CA GLU A 106 5.09 -1.87 -23.83
C GLU A 106 6.33 -1.60 -22.97
N THR A 107 6.87 -0.38 -23.03
CA THR A 107 8.03 0.00 -22.20
C THR A 107 7.71 -0.04 -20.71
N LYS A 108 6.49 0.35 -20.30
CA LYS A 108 6.04 0.20 -18.90
C LYS A 108 5.92 -1.27 -18.48
N SER A 109 5.43 -2.14 -19.35
CA SER A 109 5.36 -3.59 -19.07
C SER A 109 6.76 -4.20 -18.86
N ILE A 110 7.72 -3.80 -19.69
CA ILE A 110 9.12 -4.21 -19.55
C ILE A 110 9.70 -3.70 -18.22
N ALA A 111 9.43 -2.44 -17.87
CA ALA A 111 9.85 -1.87 -16.60
C ALA A 111 9.35 -2.67 -15.41
N LEU A 112 8.05 -2.99 -15.38
CA LEU A 112 7.46 -3.75 -14.29
C LEU A 112 8.10 -5.14 -14.15
N ARG A 113 8.35 -5.84 -15.26
CA ARG A 113 9.00 -7.16 -15.23
C ARG A 113 10.45 -7.07 -14.76
N ALA A 114 11.21 -6.11 -15.27
CA ALA A 114 12.60 -5.89 -14.89
C ALA A 114 12.71 -5.51 -13.39
N GLY A 115 11.85 -4.60 -12.93
CA GLY A 115 11.77 -4.22 -11.52
C GLY A 115 11.37 -5.40 -10.62
N PHE A 116 10.48 -6.28 -11.08
CA PHE A 116 10.08 -7.47 -10.32
C PHE A 116 11.23 -8.47 -10.17
N VAL A 117 11.95 -8.76 -11.26
CA VAL A 117 13.13 -9.62 -11.23
C VAL A 117 14.19 -9.03 -10.29
N LEU A 118 14.44 -7.72 -10.39
CA LEU A 118 15.42 -7.05 -9.53
C LEU A 118 14.97 -7.05 -8.07
N GLY A 119 13.68 -6.87 -7.80
CA GLY A 119 13.11 -6.97 -6.46
C GLY A 119 13.22 -8.38 -5.86
N ILE A 120 13.07 -9.44 -6.66
CA ILE A 120 13.37 -10.81 -6.20
C ILE A 120 14.84 -10.93 -5.81
N VAL A 121 15.77 -10.43 -6.63
CA VAL A 121 17.22 -10.46 -6.32
C VAL A 121 17.51 -9.72 -5.02
N VAL A 122 16.94 -8.52 -4.83
CA VAL A 122 17.05 -7.73 -3.60
C VAL A 122 16.50 -8.48 -2.39
N SER A 123 15.41 -9.22 -2.55
CA SER A 123 14.82 -10.03 -1.49
C SER A 123 15.66 -11.25 -1.10
N LEU A 124 16.37 -11.85 -2.06
CA LEU A 124 17.33 -12.92 -1.80
C LEU A 124 18.59 -12.42 -1.07
N VAL A 125 18.96 -11.15 -1.25
CA VAL A 125 20.05 -10.50 -0.48
C VAL A 125 19.64 -10.26 0.98
N GLY A 126 18.34 -10.26 1.29
CA GLY A 126 17.82 -10.15 2.66
C GLY A 126 16.96 -8.90 2.91
N PHE A 127 16.71 -8.06 1.90
CA PHE A 127 15.76 -6.97 2.02
C PHE A 127 14.35 -7.53 1.92
N ARG A 128 13.64 -7.63 3.05
CA ARG A 128 12.36 -8.33 3.15
C ARG A 128 11.34 -7.49 3.92
N ILE A 129 10.09 -7.52 3.46
CA ILE A 129 9.03 -6.68 4.02
C ILE A 129 8.41 -7.32 5.25
N LEU A 130 8.06 -8.61 5.18
CA LEU A 130 7.31 -9.28 6.23
C LEU A 130 8.20 -10.08 7.17
N GLU A 131 9.32 -10.63 6.69
CA GLU A 131 10.23 -11.42 7.53
C GLU A 131 10.68 -10.73 8.83
N PRO A 132 11.03 -9.42 8.83
CA PRO A 132 11.40 -8.73 10.06
C PRO A 132 10.27 -8.67 11.10
N LEU A 133 9.01 -8.77 10.66
CA LEU A 133 7.83 -8.67 11.51
C LEU A 133 7.49 -9.96 12.26
N ILE A 134 8.14 -11.08 11.92
CA ILE A 134 7.73 -12.42 12.34
C ILE A 134 8.84 -13.15 13.12
N VAL A 135 8.44 -14.02 14.05
CA VAL A 135 9.34 -14.92 14.78
C VAL A 135 9.48 -16.24 14.02
N LEU A 136 10.45 -16.34 13.10
CA LEU A 136 10.65 -17.54 12.27
C LEU A 136 11.15 -18.77 13.03
N GLU A 137 11.71 -18.57 14.22
CA GLU A 137 12.23 -19.65 15.08
C GLU A 137 11.11 -20.51 15.67
N ALA A 138 9.87 -19.99 15.69
CA ALA A 138 8.71 -20.65 16.30
C ALA A 138 7.83 -21.41 15.28
N ILE A 139 8.20 -21.46 14.01
CA ILE A 139 7.38 -22.05 12.93
C ILE A 139 8.00 -23.31 12.32
N ASP A 140 7.14 -24.19 11.82
CA ASP A 140 7.52 -25.41 11.11
C ASP A 140 8.35 -25.11 9.85
N SER A 141 9.18 -26.07 9.41
CA SER A 141 10.07 -25.89 8.25
C SER A 141 9.29 -25.65 6.95
N ASN A 142 8.17 -26.34 6.73
CA ASN A 142 7.36 -26.15 5.52
C ASN A 142 6.63 -24.81 5.54
N GLN A 143 6.13 -24.42 6.71
CA GLN A 143 5.52 -23.11 6.94
C GLN A 143 6.53 -21.98 6.70
N ARG A 144 7.78 -22.16 7.15
CA ARG A 144 8.88 -21.21 6.92
C ARG A 144 9.17 -21.02 5.44
N ILE A 145 9.32 -22.11 4.68
CA ILE A 145 9.60 -22.04 3.24
C ILE A 145 8.45 -21.34 2.50
N ALA A 146 7.20 -21.70 2.83
CA ALA A 146 6.03 -21.07 2.23
C ALA A 146 5.96 -19.57 2.55
N PHE A 147 6.20 -19.20 3.81
CA PHE A 147 6.22 -17.81 4.25
C PHE A 147 7.32 -17.00 3.55
N GLN A 148 8.55 -17.52 3.51
CA GLN A 148 9.68 -16.86 2.86
C GLN A 148 9.45 -16.70 1.36
N THR A 149 8.87 -17.70 0.71
CA THR A 149 8.51 -17.62 -0.72
C THR A 149 7.50 -16.51 -0.97
N LEU A 150 6.46 -16.44 -0.12
CA LEU A 150 5.44 -15.40 -0.22
C LEU A 150 6.03 -14.01 0.04
N ASP A 151 6.91 -13.87 1.03
CA ASP A 151 7.57 -12.60 1.34
C ASP A 151 8.52 -12.15 0.22
N ILE A 152 9.24 -13.07 -0.42
CA ILE A 152 10.08 -12.78 -1.60
C ILE A 152 9.21 -12.24 -2.74
N ILE A 153 8.10 -12.91 -3.05
CA ILE A 153 7.19 -12.49 -4.11
C ILE A 153 6.59 -11.12 -3.77
N LEU A 154 6.13 -10.93 -2.54
CA LEU A 154 5.52 -9.67 -2.10
C LEU A 154 6.53 -8.52 -2.14
N THR A 155 7.77 -8.79 -1.71
CA THR A 155 8.85 -7.80 -1.77
C THR A 155 9.18 -7.43 -3.20
N GLY A 156 9.32 -8.42 -4.09
CA GLY A 156 9.53 -8.19 -5.51
C GLY A 156 8.42 -7.37 -6.16
N LEU A 157 7.15 -7.67 -5.84
CA LEU A 157 5.99 -6.91 -6.31
C LEU A 157 5.99 -5.47 -5.80
N THR A 158 6.34 -5.27 -4.52
CA THR A 158 6.39 -3.94 -3.91
C THR A 158 7.48 -3.08 -4.55
N ILE A 159 8.66 -3.66 -4.78
CA ILE A 159 9.77 -2.97 -5.45
C ILE A 159 9.40 -2.64 -6.90
N SER A 160 8.77 -3.57 -7.64
CA SER A 160 8.42 -3.35 -9.04
C SER A 160 7.29 -2.35 -9.25
N ALA A 161 6.35 -2.28 -8.31
CA ALA A 161 5.27 -1.31 -8.33
C ALA A 161 5.75 0.12 -8.00
N GLY A 162 6.93 0.24 -7.38
CA GLY A 162 7.58 1.51 -7.09
C GLY A 162 7.03 2.23 -5.85
N SER A 163 7.47 3.47 -5.66
CA SER A 163 7.12 4.32 -4.51
C SER A 163 5.65 4.68 -4.40
N ASN A 164 4.87 4.54 -5.49
CA ASN A 164 3.42 4.76 -5.47
C ASN A 164 2.70 3.88 -4.45
N VAL A 165 3.11 2.60 -4.31
CA VAL A 165 2.53 1.69 -3.31
C VAL A 165 2.74 2.20 -1.90
N PHE A 166 3.91 2.76 -1.61
CA PHE A 166 4.20 3.31 -0.30
C PHE A 166 3.40 4.58 -0.01
N HIS A 167 3.18 5.44 -1.02
CA HIS A 167 2.33 6.61 -0.88
C HIS A 167 0.88 6.22 -0.53
N ASP A 168 0.34 5.19 -1.19
CA ASP A 168 -0.99 4.66 -0.90
C ASP A 168 -1.07 4.05 0.51
N VAL A 169 -0.05 3.30 0.95
CA VAL A 169 -0.02 2.74 2.31
C VAL A 169 0.06 3.84 3.38
N ILE A 170 0.88 4.86 3.15
CA ILE A 170 1.01 6.01 4.06
C ILE A 170 -0.31 6.77 4.12
N SER A 171 -0.98 7.01 2.99
CA SER A 171 -2.25 7.74 2.98
C SER A 171 -3.32 7.01 3.80
N VAL A 172 -3.49 5.70 3.58
CA VAL A 172 -4.41 4.86 4.37
C VAL A 172 -4.09 4.90 5.86
N PHE A 173 -2.81 4.79 6.23
CA PHE A 173 -2.39 4.87 7.62
C PHE A 173 -2.70 6.25 8.23
N THR A 174 -2.39 7.33 7.51
CA THR A 174 -2.69 8.70 7.98
C THR A 174 -4.18 8.97 8.07
N ASP A 175 -5.00 8.41 7.16
CA ASP A 175 -6.46 8.53 7.18
C ASP A 175 -7.05 7.79 8.37
N PHE A 176 -6.54 6.61 8.69
CA PHE A 176 -6.92 5.87 9.90
C PHE A 176 -6.57 6.65 11.18
N LEU A 177 -5.37 7.23 11.26
CA LEU A 177 -4.95 8.06 12.38
C LEU A 177 -5.80 9.33 12.51
N ARG A 178 -6.12 9.98 11.39
CA ARG A 178 -7.02 11.15 11.34
C ARG A 178 -8.43 10.79 11.81
N ALA A 179 -8.98 9.68 11.35
CA ALA A 179 -10.29 9.19 11.77
C ALA A 179 -10.34 8.87 13.27
N THR A 180 -9.26 8.31 13.81
CA THR A 180 -9.14 7.98 15.24
C THR A 180 -8.99 9.25 16.09
N ARG A 181 -8.15 10.20 15.66
CA ARG A 181 -7.97 11.49 16.33
C ARG A 181 -9.26 12.33 16.31
N GLY A 182 -10.02 12.29 15.22
CA GLY A 182 -11.32 12.97 15.10
C GLY A 182 -12.38 12.43 16.06
N ARG A 183 -12.37 11.12 16.36
CA ARG A 183 -13.27 10.52 17.36
C ARG A 183 -12.93 10.95 18.80
N ILE A 184 -11.65 11.12 19.11
CA ILE A 184 -11.18 11.59 20.42
C ILE A 184 -11.49 13.10 20.60
N GLY A 185 -11.38 13.89 19.52
CA GLY A 185 -11.73 15.32 19.53
C GLY A 185 -13.23 15.59 19.78
N ASN A 186 -14.13 14.81 19.15
CA ASN A 186 -15.58 15.00 19.34
C ASN A 186 -16.11 14.49 20.69
N GLN A 187 -15.46 13.51 21.34
CA GLN A 187 -15.82 13.11 22.71
C GLN A 187 -15.47 14.17 23.77
N SER A 188 -14.49 15.03 23.48
CA SER A 188 -14.08 16.11 24.38
C SER A 188 -14.99 17.35 24.29
N ALA A 189 -15.81 17.46 23.22
CA ALA A 189 -16.74 18.57 23.01
C ALA A 189 -18.16 18.28 23.56
N ASP A 190 -18.49 17.03 23.87
CA ASP A 190 -19.81 16.59 24.37
C ASP A 190 -19.85 16.44 25.91
N SER A 191 -18.75 16.77 26.60
CA SER A 191 -18.72 16.89 28.07
C SER A 191 -18.85 18.36 28.49
N SER A 192 -19.98 18.98 28.14
CA SER A 192 -20.41 20.20 28.83
C SER A 192 -20.81 19.84 30.27
N PRO A 193 -20.42 20.63 31.30
CA PRO A 193 -20.75 20.31 32.67
C PRO A 193 -22.26 20.38 32.87
N VAL A 194 -22.86 19.27 33.31
CA VAL A 194 -24.26 19.22 33.75
C VAL A 194 -24.42 20.21 34.90
N SER A 195 -25.03 21.36 34.62
CA SER A 195 -25.50 22.29 35.65
C SER A 195 -26.59 21.57 36.45
N ASN A 196 -26.27 21.18 37.68
CA ASN A 196 -27.16 20.46 38.59
C ASN A 196 -28.17 21.44 39.22
N PRO A 197 -29.47 21.43 38.83
CA PRO A 197 -30.46 22.32 39.40
C PRO A 197 -31.16 21.58 40.55
N GLY A 198 -30.60 21.60 41.75
CA GLY A 198 -31.20 20.83 42.84
C GLY A 198 -30.60 20.93 44.24
N VAL A 199 -29.76 21.93 44.53
CA VAL A 199 -29.32 22.18 45.92
C VAL A 199 -29.85 23.54 46.36
N THR A 200 -31.05 23.53 46.94
CA THR A 200 -31.59 24.62 47.73
C THR A 200 -30.74 24.77 48.99
N ALA A 201 -29.76 25.67 48.96
CA ALA A 201 -29.08 26.14 50.16
C ALA A 201 -30.07 26.93 51.01
N GLN A 202 -30.61 26.30 52.05
CA GLN A 202 -31.36 26.98 53.11
C GLN A 202 -30.38 27.89 53.88
N TYR A 203 -30.46 29.20 53.61
CA TYR A 203 -29.78 30.24 54.37
C TYR A 203 -30.49 30.42 55.73
N ARG A 204 -29.78 30.11 56.82
CA ARG A 204 -30.21 30.41 58.20
C ARG A 204 -29.47 31.67 58.67
N PRO A 205 -30.16 32.80 58.91
CA PRO A 205 -29.49 34.00 59.42
C PRO A 205 -29.08 33.79 60.89
N PRO A 206 -27.97 34.41 61.33
CA PRO A 206 -27.54 34.39 62.72
C PRO A 206 -28.44 35.33 63.54
N PHE A 207 -28.96 34.81 64.66
CA PHE A 207 -29.47 35.64 65.75
C PHE A 207 -28.26 36.06 66.61
N ASP A 208 -28.05 37.36 66.73
CA ASP A 208 -27.49 38.05 67.90
C ASP A 208 -28.64 38.88 68.52
N PRO A 209 -28.63 39.21 69.82
CA PRO A 209 -27.57 39.02 70.83
C PRO A 209 -27.85 37.93 71.88
#